data_AF-A0A9D3ZII5-F1
#
_entry.id   AF-A0A9D3ZII5-F1
#
_cell.length_a   1.000
_cell.length_b   1.000
_cell.length_c   1.000
_cell.angle_alpha   90.00
_cell.angle_beta   90.00
_cell.angle_gamma   90.00
#
_symmetry.space_group_name_H-M   'P 1'
#
loop_
_entity.id
_entity.type
_entity.pdbx_description
1 polymer ?
#
loop_
_entity_poly.entity_id
_entity_poly.type
_entity_poly.pdbx_seq_one_letter_code
_entity_poly.pdbx_strand_id
1 'polypeptide(L)'
;MNKLIVRDDALEIMVMALKEETIATMGALSTKIKEFEGKLAVCQATLGKGVLGTTLNHEINVLKPNNFKGTRFIREVGNFLWEMEQYFCAMGIKDDDAKVNIVS
;
A
#
# COMPACT_ATOMS: atom_id res chain seq x y z
N MET A 1 -25.31 -39.08 -44.50
CA MET A 1 -25.02 -39.43 -43.10
C MET A 1 -23.72 -38.82 -42.54
N ASN A 2 -22.67 -38.54 -43.34
CA ASN A 2 -21.32 -38.29 -42.78
C ASN A 2 -20.96 -36.84 -42.36
N LYS A 3 -21.61 -35.80 -42.91
CA LYS A 3 -21.21 -34.40 -42.64
C LYS A 3 -21.60 -33.91 -41.24
N LEU A 4 -22.63 -34.50 -40.64
CA LEU A 4 -23.08 -34.13 -39.30
C LEU A 4 -22.12 -34.69 -38.23
N ILE A 5 -21.73 -35.96 -38.37
CA ILE A 5 -20.82 -36.68 -37.46
C ILE A 5 -19.46 -35.96 -37.37
N VAL A 6 -18.87 -35.61 -38.52
CA VAL A 6 -17.58 -34.89 -38.57
C VAL A 6 -17.61 -33.53 -37.86
N ARG A 7 -18.76 -32.83 -37.86
CA ARG A 7 -18.89 -31.56 -37.14
C ARG A 7 -19.04 -31.76 -35.64
N ASP A 8 -19.65 -32.86 -35.23
CA ASP A 8 -19.82 -33.23 -33.82
C ASP A 8 -18.45 -33.58 -33.21
N ASP A 9 -17.66 -34.40 -33.90
CA ASP A 9 -16.29 -34.75 -33.51
C ASP A 9 -15.38 -33.49 -33.41
N ALA A 10 -15.49 -32.59 -34.39
CA ALA A 10 -14.73 -31.33 -34.39
C ALA A 10 -15.14 -30.41 -33.24
N LEU A 11 -16.44 -30.37 -32.90
CA LEU A 11 -16.95 -29.61 -31.77
C LEU A 11 -16.42 -30.18 -30.45
N GLU A 12 -16.40 -31.50 -30.31
CA GLU A 12 -15.89 -32.18 -29.12
C GLU A 12 -14.41 -31.88 -28.89
N ILE A 13 -13.58 -31.91 -29.94
CA ILE A 13 -12.15 -31.54 -29.87
C ILE A 13 -11.98 -30.09 -29.43
N MET A 14 -12.74 -29.14 -30.00
CA MET A 14 -12.65 -27.73 -29.63
C MET A 14 -13.09 -27.50 -28.17
N VAL A 15 -14.13 -28.19 -27.71
CA VAL A 15 -14.59 -28.09 -26.32
C VAL A 15 -13.55 -28.66 -25.36
N MET A 16 -12.88 -29.77 -25.69
CA MET A 16 -11.79 -30.30 -24.86
C MET A 16 -10.61 -29.32 -24.78
N ALA A 17 -10.17 -28.76 -25.91
CA ALA A 17 -9.07 -27.80 -25.95
C ALA A 17 -9.38 -26.55 -25.11
N LEU A 18 -10.59 -26.02 -25.22
CA LEU A 18 -11.03 -24.87 -24.42
C LEU A 18 -11.07 -25.19 -22.92
N LYS A 19 -11.51 -26.39 -22.55
CA LYS A 19 -11.53 -26.85 -21.16
C LYS A 19 -10.12 -26.97 -20.60
N GLU A 20 -9.19 -27.57 -21.34
CA GLU A 20 -7.79 -27.68 -20.92
C GLU A 20 -7.14 -26.30 -20.73
N GLU A 21 -7.34 -25.36 -21.66
CA GLU A 21 -6.85 -23.99 -21.53
C GLU A 21 -7.45 -23.28 -20.32
N THR A 22 -8.75 -23.45 -20.07
CA THR A 22 -9.43 -22.88 -18.91
C THR A 22 -8.88 -23.44 -17.60
N ILE A 23 -8.62 -24.75 -17.53
CA ILE A 23 -8.02 -25.40 -16.35
C ILE A 23 -6.59 -24.89 -16.13
N ALA A 24 -5.79 -24.81 -17.19
CA ALA A 24 -4.41 -24.34 -17.13
C ALA A 24 -4.33 -22.87 -16.64
N THR A 25 -5.17 -21.99 -17.18
CA THR A 25 -5.23 -20.58 -16.79
C THR A 25 -5.69 -20.41 -15.34
N MET A 26 -6.72 -21.16 -14.92
CA MET A 26 -7.20 -21.14 -13.54
C MET A 26 -6.14 -21.65 -12.55
N GLY A 27 -5.39 -22.69 -12.93
CA GLY A 27 -4.25 -23.19 -12.16
C GLY A 27 -3.16 -22.13 -12.00
N ALA A 28 -2.78 -21.45 -13.09
CA ALA A 28 -1.77 -20.39 -13.05
C ALA A 28 -2.21 -19.20 -12.16
N LEU A 29 -3.48 -18.81 -12.22
CA LEU A 29 -4.04 -17.76 -11.37
C LEU A 29 -4.03 -18.16 -9.89
N SER A 30 -4.47 -19.39 -9.57
CA SER A 30 -4.41 -19.90 -8.19
C SER A 30 -2.99 -19.91 -7.62
N THR A 31 -1.99 -20.26 -8.43
CA THR A 31 -0.58 -20.20 -8.01
C THR A 31 -0.14 -18.77 -7.70
N LYS A 32 -0.48 -17.80 -8.57
CA LYS A 32 -0.15 -16.38 -8.34
C LYS A 32 -0.84 -15.82 -7.10
N ILE A 33 -2.10 -16.18 -6.85
CA ILE A 33 -2.82 -15.76 -5.64
C ILE A 33 -2.09 -16.25 -4.40
N LYS A 34 -1.72 -17.54 -4.34
CA LYS A 34 -0.96 -18.10 -3.21
C LYS A 34 0.40 -17.42 -3.01
N GLU A 35 1.09 -17.08 -4.11
CA GLU A 35 2.35 -16.34 -4.04
C GLU A 35 2.14 -14.94 -3.43
N PHE A 36 1.10 -14.22 -3.85
CA PHE A 36 0.78 -12.90 -3.30
C PHE A 36 0.32 -12.97 -1.85
N GLU A 37 -0.48 -13.95 -1.47
CA GLU A 37 -0.86 -14.20 -0.07
C GLU A 37 0.39 -14.47 0.79
N GLY A 38 1.33 -15.27 0.29
CA GLY A 38 2.61 -15.51 0.96
C GLY A 38 3.44 -14.24 1.13
N LYS A 39 3.57 -13.42 0.08
CA LYS A 39 4.26 -12.11 0.15
C LYS A 39 3.56 -11.17 1.13
N LEU A 40 2.24 -11.13 1.13
CA LEU A 40 1.46 -10.31 2.05
C LEU A 40 1.66 -10.75 3.50
N ALA A 41 1.65 -12.06 3.77
CA ALA A 41 1.91 -12.61 5.09
C ALA A 41 3.31 -12.25 5.60
N VAL A 42 4.33 -12.29 4.73
CA VAL A 42 5.69 -11.83 5.07
C VAL A 42 5.72 -10.34 5.40
N CYS A 43 5.12 -9.48 4.57
CA CYS A 43 5.03 -8.05 4.83
C CYS A 43 4.32 -7.76 6.16
N GLN A 44 3.19 -8.43 6.43
CA GLN A 44 2.46 -8.31 7.68
C GLN A 44 3.25 -8.85 8.87
N ALA A 45 4.01 -9.93 8.72
CA ALA A 45 4.86 -10.46 9.78
C ALA A 45 6.06 -9.56 10.08
N THR A 46 6.66 -8.91 9.07
CA THR A 46 7.72 -7.91 9.26
C THR A 46 7.18 -6.65 9.94
N LEU A 47 5.99 -6.19 9.54
CA LEU A 47 5.29 -5.12 10.24
C LEU A 47 4.96 -5.55 11.66
N GLY A 48 4.34 -6.70 11.89
CA GLY A 48 4.00 -7.20 13.24
C GLY A 48 5.19 -7.49 14.15
N LYS A 49 6.33 -7.92 13.60
CA LYS A 49 7.59 -8.11 14.35
C LYS A 49 8.32 -6.79 14.62
N GLY A 50 8.10 -5.74 13.83
CA GLY A 50 8.54 -4.37 14.15
C GLY A 50 7.58 -3.60 15.07
N VAL A 51 6.28 -3.89 14.97
CA VAL A 51 5.18 -3.07 15.54
C VAL A 51 4.69 -3.56 16.91
N LEU A 52 5.34 -4.55 17.53
CA LEU A 52 5.14 -4.78 18.97
C LEU A 52 6.10 -3.99 19.87
N GLY A 53 7.00 -3.19 19.29
CA GLY A 53 7.92 -2.33 20.05
C GLY A 53 8.21 -0.97 19.42
N THR A 54 7.74 -0.74 18.19
CA THR A 54 7.80 0.59 17.59
C THR A 54 6.42 0.94 17.11
N THR A 55 5.81 1.91 17.79
CA THR A 55 5.09 2.97 17.07
C THR A 55 5.78 3.16 15.73
N LEU A 56 5.02 3.30 14.66
CA LEU A 56 5.53 3.84 13.40
C LEU A 56 5.91 5.32 13.64
N ASN A 57 6.85 5.55 14.55
CA ASN A 57 7.86 6.57 14.47
C ASN A 57 8.59 6.21 13.18
N HIS A 58 7.98 6.63 12.08
CA HIS A 58 8.70 6.99 10.90
C HIS A 58 9.71 8.04 11.33
N GLU A 59 10.80 7.59 11.94
CA GLU A 59 12.06 8.28 12.08
C GLU A 59 12.66 8.44 10.67
N ILE A 60 11.88 8.99 9.72
CA ILE A 60 12.47 10.14 9.05
C ILE A 60 12.92 10.99 10.22
N ASN A 61 14.22 11.23 10.33
CA ASN A 61 14.73 12.28 11.18
C ASN A 61 14.11 13.58 10.66
N VAL A 62 12.83 13.81 10.94
CA VAL A 62 12.12 15.03 10.61
C VAL A 62 12.78 16.00 11.56
N LEU A 63 13.79 16.68 11.05
CA LEU A 63 14.51 17.68 11.81
C LEU A 63 13.46 18.67 12.28
N LYS A 64 13.32 18.79 13.60
CA LYS A 64 12.40 19.77 14.19
C LYS A 64 12.74 21.14 13.58
N PRO A 65 11.76 21.86 13.02
CA PRO A 65 11.99 23.21 12.52
C PRO A 65 12.62 24.09 13.60
N ASN A 66 13.49 25.01 13.18
CA ASN A 66 14.12 25.94 14.12
C ASN A 66 13.07 26.79 14.85
N ASN A 67 13.38 27.17 16.09
CA ASN A 67 12.49 28.04 16.86
C ASN A 67 12.22 29.36 16.13
N PHE A 68 10.96 29.80 16.16
CA PHE A 68 10.57 31.09 15.62
C PHE A 68 11.24 32.22 16.40
N LYS A 69 11.90 33.14 15.69
CA LYS A 69 12.70 34.23 16.30
C LYS A 69 11.89 35.47 16.67
N GLY A 70 10.55 35.43 16.57
CA GLY A 70 9.68 36.53 16.99
C GLY A 70 9.66 37.72 16.03
N THR A 71 9.85 37.49 14.73
CA THR A 71 9.82 38.56 13.72
C THR A 71 8.40 39.00 13.39
N ARG A 72 8.22 40.27 12.99
CA ARG A 72 6.89 40.83 12.63
C ARG A 72 6.59 40.77 11.13
N PHE A 73 7.33 39.95 10.37
CA PHE A 73 7.13 39.79 8.94
C PHE A 73 6.15 38.65 8.67
N ILE A 74 5.02 38.96 8.02
CA ILE A 74 3.95 37.99 7.69
C ILE A 74 4.51 36.78 6.92
N ARG A 75 5.49 37.01 6.04
CA ARG A 75 6.15 35.96 5.27
C ARG A 75 6.89 34.96 6.16
N GLU A 76 7.60 35.43 7.16
CA GLU A 76 8.38 34.57 8.06
C GLU A 76 7.48 33.80 9.02
N VAL A 77 6.41 34.43 9.51
CA VAL A 77 5.36 33.75 10.28
C VAL A 77 4.70 32.65 9.45
N GLY A 78 4.32 32.95 8.21
CA GLY A 78 3.69 31.97 7.32
C GLY A 78 4.61 30.79 6.99
N ASN A 79 5.89 31.05 6.71
CA ASN A 79 6.86 29.99 6.46
C ASN A 79 7.05 29.08 7.68
N PHE A 80 7.17 29.65 8.88
CA PHE A 80 7.31 28.89 10.12
C PHE A 80 6.10 27.99 10.38
N LEU A 81 4.88 28.53 10.23
CA LEU A 81 3.65 27.73 10.42
C LEU A 81 3.55 26.61 9.40
N TRP A 82 3.91 26.87 8.14
CA TRP A 82 3.96 25.84 7.10
C TRP A 82 4.96 24.74 7.43
N GLU A 83 6.20 25.09 7.83
CA GLU A 83 7.22 24.12 8.23
C GLU A 83 6.78 23.26 9.42
N MET A 84 6.09 23.85 10.41
CA MET A 84 5.55 23.12 11.56
C MET A 84 4.42 22.17 11.18
N GLU A 85 3.51 22.55 10.28
CA GLU A 85 2.45 21.66 9.80
C GLU A 85 3.03 20.46 9.03
N GLN A 86 4.04 20.70 8.19
CA GLN A 86 4.75 19.62 7.50
C GLN A 86 5.48 18.69 8.49
N TYR A 87 6.07 19.24 9.55
CA TYR A 87 6.68 18.46 10.62
C TYR A 87 5.66 17.56 11.32
N PHE A 88 4.50 18.09 11.71
CA PHE A 88 3.44 17.29 12.35
C PHE A 88 2.84 16.24 11.43
N CYS A 89 2.62 16.59 10.16
CA CYS A 89 2.14 15.65 9.15
C CYS A 89 3.13 14.48 8.97
N ALA A 90 4.43 14.76 8.93
CA ALA A 90 5.47 13.74 8.81
C ALA A 90 5.60 12.88 10.08
N MET A 91 5.36 13.45 11.26
CA MET A 91 5.31 12.76 12.55
C MET A 91 3.99 11.99 12.79
N GLY A 92 3.01 12.11 11.89
CA GLY A 92 1.70 11.48 12.05
C GLY A 92 0.80 12.13 13.11
N ILE A 93 1.14 13.33 13.58
CA ILE A 93 0.38 14.07 14.59
C ILE A 93 -0.71 14.87 13.88
N LYS A 94 -1.96 14.40 14.00
CA LYS A 94 -3.13 15.01 13.34
C LYS A 94 -4.03 15.78 14.28
N ASP A 95 -3.97 15.48 15.57
CA ASP A 95 -4.78 16.13 16.59
C ASP A 95 -4.19 17.50 16.95
N ASP A 96 -4.99 18.56 16.82
CA ASP A 96 -4.50 19.93 17.02
C ASP A 96 -4.15 20.20 18.48
N ASP A 97 -4.86 19.59 19.45
CA ASP A 97 -4.53 19.69 20.88
C ASP A 97 -3.15 19.04 21.17
N ALA A 98 -2.86 17.90 20.53
CA ALA A 98 -1.54 17.28 20.59
C ALA A 98 -0.45 18.13 19.93
N LYS A 99 -0.73 18.83 18.82
CA LYS A 99 0.23 19.73 18.17
C LYS A 99 0.63 20.88 19.09
N VAL A 100 -0.35 21.54 19.74
CA VAL A 100 -0.10 22.71 20.61
C VAL A 100 0.77 22.35 21.81
N ASN A 101 0.59 21.16 22.40
CA ASN A 101 1.39 20.68 23.53
C ASN A 101 2.86 20.40 23.18
N ILE A 102 3.21 20.22 21.90
CA ILE A 102 4.58 19.97 21.44
C ILE A 102 5.33 21.28 21.15
N VAL A 103 4.59 22.37 20.92
CA VAL A 103 5.13 23.71 20.58
C VAL A 103 5.19 24.64 21.80
N SER A 104 4.45 24.33 22.87
CA SER A 104 4.53 25.04 24.16
C SER A 104 5.80 24.69 24.93
#